data_AF-A0A932D2R0-F1
#
_entry.id   AF-A0A932D2R0-F1
#
_cell.length_a   1.000
_cell.length_b   1.000
_cell.length_c   1.000
_cell.angle_alpha   90.00
_cell.angle_beta   90.00
_cell.angle_gamma   90.00
#
_symmetry.space_group_name_H-M   'P 1'
#
loop_
_entity.id
_entity.type
_entity.pdbx_description
1 polymer ?
#
loop_
_entity_poly.entity_id
_entity_poly.type
_entity_poly.pdbx_seq_one_letter_code
_entity_poly.pdbx_strand_id
1 'polypeptide(L)'
;MFREHLKGVAVALPLVTAVLTVVAPPVLAGEHLRSEVHQSLWYYWPNRFVYYNIQTTGSSGLNVGPGALLDGESIRDAAGRSFSAWASQPCTDMQFYFAGFTADRGSNMTSEDINGKNSIIFRYEDWDGTECQDAIACTTVVTRRAAGEILDADIDLNGADHEFVLDPIPGSMAFDLQSVLTHEVGHMIGFNHTQIESAVMWPYASWGDAATRRELAQDDVEILCETYTAGECTMVNDWDQRVCPETVLDGGCGAAPVPRSGRVGGIGLLALVFGAALLARFRCR
;
A
#
# COMPACT_ATOMS: atom_id res chain seq x y z
N MET A 1 -49.61 78.44 17.06
CA MET A 1 -48.31 78.83 17.66
C MET A 1 -47.87 77.66 18.53
N PHE A 2 -46.80 76.94 18.11
CA PHE A 2 -45.83 76.10 18.85
C PHE A 2 -46.18 75.63 20.30
N ARG A 3 -45.95 74.40 20.80
CA ARG A 3 -44.96 73.33 20.52
C ARG A 3 -45.27 72.10 21.43
N GLU A 4 -45.11 70.88 20.91
CA GLU A 4 -44.52 69.65 21.51
C GLU A 4 -44.69 69.31 23.03
N HIS A 5 -45.18 68.09 23.34
CA HIS A 5 -44.33 66.99 23.88
C HIS A 5 -45.13 65.71 24.19
N LEU A 6 -44.95 64.69 23.34
CA LEU A 6 -45.26 63.29 23.64
C LEU A 6 -44.13 62.71 24.50
N LYS A 7 -44.43 62.24 25.72
CA LYS A 7 -43.52 61.39 26.50
C LYS A 7 -43.91 59.94 26.27
N GLY A 8 -43.16 59.26 25.40
CA GLY A 8 -43.24 57.81 25.20
C GLY A 8 -42.69 57.06 26.42
N VAL A 9 -43.45 56.06 26.87
CA VAL A 9 -42.98 55.06 27.84
C VAL A 9 -42.09 54.08 27.09
N ALA A 10 -40.79 54.06 27.39
CA ALA A 10 -39.86 53.09 26.86
C ALA A 10 -40.00 51.77 27.64
N VAL A 11 -40.55 50.74 26.98
CA VAL A 11 -40.47 49.35 27.46
C VAL A 11 -39.10 48.83 27.05
N ALA A 12 -38.22 48.58 28.02
CA ALA A 12 -36.93 47.95 27.78
C ALA A 12 -37.15 46.45 27.47
N LEU A 13 -37.06 46.07 26.20
CA LEU A 13 -36.85 44.67 25.83
C LEU A 13 -35.39 44.31 26.18
N PRO A 14 -35.13 43.17 26.85
CA PRO A 14 -33.77 42.71 27.02
C PRO A 14 -33.20 42.33 25.65
N LEU A 15 -32.09 42.98 25.28
CA LEU A 15 -31.24 42.55 24.18
C LEU A 15 -30.66 41.19 24.56
N VAL A 16 -31.29 40.11 24.09
CA VAL A 16 -30.67 38.79 24.03
C VAL A 16 -29.65 38.88 22.90
N THR A 17 -28.39 39.13 23.25
CA THR A 17 -27.27 38.98 22.32
C THR A 17 -27.17 37.49 22.03
N ALA A 18 -27.82 37.04 20.95
CA ALA A 18 -27.56 35.72 20.39
C ALA A 18 -26.10 35.74 19.93
N VAL A 19 -25.20 35.17 20.74
CA VAL A 19 -23.88 34.76 20.26
C VAL A 19 -24.17 33.65 19.27
N LEU A 20 -24.28 34.02 18.00
CA LEU A 20 -24.29 33.08 16.91
C LEU A 20 -22.87 32.50 16.87
N THR A 21 -22.64 31.43 17.63
CA THR A 21 -21.51 30.56 17.35
C THR A 21 -21.76 30.03 15.95
N VAL A 22 -21.09 30.63 14.96
CA VAL A 22 -20.91 30.01 13.66
C VAL A 22 -20.08 28.77 13.96
N VAL A 23 -20.76 27.66 14.23
CA VAL A 23 -20.16 26.34 14.12
C VAL A 23 -19.96 26.20 12.62
N ALA A 24 -18.74 26.49 12.16
CA ALA A 24 -18.35 26.09 10.82
C ALA A 24 -18.69 24.59 10.72
N PRO A 25 -19.40 24.14 9.67
CA PRO A 25 -19.53 22.71 9.44
C PRO A 25 -18.11 22.13 9.40
N PRO A 26 -17.86 20.93 9.96
CA PRO A 26 -16.57 20.29 9.77
C PRO A 26 -16.37 20.16 8.26
N VAL A 27 -15.43 20.93 7.73
CA VAL A 27 -14.99 20.78 6.34
C VAL A 27 -14.16 19.51 6.34
N LEU A 28 -14.79 18.37 6.06
CA LEU A 28 -14.05 17.20 5.61
C LEU A 28 -13.71 17.45 4.15
N ALA A 29 -12.66 18.24 3.91
CA ALA A 29 -12.03 18.22 2.60
C ALA A 29 -11.20 16.94 2.57
N GLY A 30 -11.51 16.09 1.59
CA GLY A 30 -10.69 14.94 1.27
C GLY A 30 -9.86 15.23 0.03
N GLU A 31 -8.62 14.79 0.02
CA GLU A 31 -7.75 14.86 -1.16
C GLU A 31 -7.61 13.47 -1.79
N HIS A 32 -7.31 13.44 -3.08
CA HIS A 32 -7.35 12.23 -3.87
C HIS A 32 -6.05 11.43 -3.74
N LEU A 33 -6.18 10.11 -3.59
CA LEU A 33 -5.09 9.17 -3.79
C LEU A 33 -5.15 8.69 -5.24
N ARG A 34 -4.00 8.48 -5.90
CA ARG A 34 -3.97 8.13 -7.32
C ARG A 34 -3.10 6.90 -7.56
N SER A 35 -3.55 6.04 -8.47
CA SER A 35 -2.67 5.03 -9.08
C SER A 35 -2.64 5.22 -10.57
N GLU A 36 -1.45 5.06 -11.15
CA GLU A 36 -1.29 5.04 -12.59
C GLU A 36 -1.02 3.63 -13.06
N VAL A 37 -1.90 3.18 -13.95
CA VAL A 37 -1.74 1.88 -14.56
C VAL A 37 -2.01 1.89 -16.05
N HIS A 38 -1.11 1.27 -16.77
CA HIS A 38 -1.19 1.14 -18.20
C HIS A 38 -2.01 -0.10 -18.62
N GLN A 39 -3.35 0.03 -18.63
CA GLN A 39 -4.40 -0.82 -19.26
C GLN A 39 -5.28 -1.70 -18.34
N SER A 40 -6.59 -1.71 -18.63
CA SER A 40 -7.75 -2.27 -17.90
C SER A 40 -7.80 -3.77 -17.54
N LEU A 41 -6.73 -4.36 -17.01
CA LEU A 41 -6.72 -5.73 -16.50
C LEU A 41 -6.60 -5.75 -14.98
N TRP A 42 -6.94 -6.88 -14.35
CA TRP A 42 -6.58 -7.11 -12.95
C TRP A 42 -5.07 -7.28 -12.87
N TYR A 43 -4.44 -6.57 -11.94
CA TYR A 43 -3.00 -6.65 -11.76
C TYR A 43 -2.67 -7.60 -10.63
N TYR A 44 -1.60 -8.36 -10.79
CA TYR A 44 -1.20 -9.32 -9.77
C TYR A 44 0.30 -9.54 -9.71
N TRP A 45 0.80 -9.83 -8.52
CA TRP A 45 2.15 -10.35 -8.35
C TRP A 45 2.17 -11.85 -8.70
N PRO A 46 3.07 -12.30 -9.62
CA PRO A 46 3.24 -13.72 -9.93
C PRO A 46 3.87 -14.48 -8.76
N ASN A 47 4.54 -13.78 -7.85
CA ASN A 47 5.20 -14.31 -6.67
C ASN A 47 4.61 -13.64 -5.41
N ARG A 48 4.35 -14.42 -4.35
CA ARG A 48 3.76 -13.94 -3.10
C ARG A 48 4.78 -13.36 -2.12
N PHE A 49 6.07 -13.40 -2.43
CA PHE A 49 7.15 -12.78 -1.67
C PHE A 49 7.52 -11.44 -2.33
N VAL A 50 6.96 -10.34 -1.81
CA VAL A 50 7.17 -9.00 -2.35
C VAL A 50 8.14 -8.23 -1.46
N TYR A 51 9.23 -7.75 -2.05
CA TYR A 51 10.24 -6.96 -1.34
C TYR A 51 9.94 -5.48 -1.53
N TYR A 52 10.20 -4.67 -0.50
CA TYR A 52 10.08 -3.23 -0.59
C TYR A 52 11.25 -2.52 0.07
N ASN A 53 11.61 -1.36 -0.47
CA ASN A 53 12.61 -0.47 0.05
C ASN A 53 11.96 0.81 0.57
N ILE A 54 12.63 1.49 1.49
CA ILE A 54 12.21 2.82 1.96
C ILE A 54 13.31 3.80 1.61
N GLN A 55 12.94 4.85 0.89
CA GLN A 55 13.84 5.93 0.58
C GLN A 55 14.16 6.72 1.85
N THR A 56 15.44 6.78 2.19
CA THR A 56 15.96 7.69 3.20
C THR A 56 17.39 8.08 2.85
N THR A 57 17.67 9.37 2.95
CA THR A 57 19.04 9.86 3.02
C THR A 57 19.49 9.76 4.46
N GLY A 58 20.32 8.75 4.77
CA GLY A 58 20.81 8.40 6.10
C GLY A 58 20.72 9.52 7.16
N SER A 59 19.90 9.27 8.18
CA SER A 59 19.73 10.07 9.41
C SER A 59 19.19 11.50 9.32
N SER A 60 18.81 12.01 8.14
CA SER A 60 18.24 13.38 8.03
C SER A 60 16.97 13.48 7.18
N GLY A 61 16.50 12.36 6.64
CA GLY A 61 15.24 12.32 5.90
C GLY A 61 14.05 12.30 6.86
N LEU A 62 13.28 13.39 6.87
CA LEU A 62 11.85 13.46 6.51
C LEU A 62 11.22 14.69 7.18
N ASN A 63 10.91 15.72 6.39
CA ASN A 63 10.09 16.86 6.82
C ASN A 63 8.63 16.43 6.82
N VAL A 64 8.13 16.00 7.96
CA VAL A 64 6.75 15.53 8.11
C VAL A 64 6.13 16.41 9.19
N GLY A 65 5.75 17.62 8.73
CA GLY A 65 5.18 18.81 9.40
C GLY A 65 5.41 19.07 10.91
N PRO A 66 4.63 19.95 11.59
CA PRO A 66 5.14 20.65 12.75
C PRO A 66 5.07 19.79 14.01
N GLY A 67 6.19 19.13 14.31
CA GLY A 67 6.34 18.41 15.56
C GLY A 67 7.36 17.30 15.51
N ALA A 68 8.59 17.63 15.08
CA ALA A 68 9.75 16.75 14.89
C ALA A 68 9.72 15.87 13.62
N LEU A 69 10.91 15.71 13.02
CA LEU A 69 11.14 14.83 11.89
C LEU A 69 10.78 13.39 12.30
N LEU A 70 9.99 12.67 11.50
CA LEU A 70 9.87 11.23 11.71
C LEU A 70 11.18 10.59 11.28
N ASP A 71 11.82 9.85 12.17
CA ASP A 71 13.03 9.10 11.83
C ASP A 71 12.71 7.91 10.92
N GLY A 72 13.72 7.43 10.19
CA GLY A 72 13.53 6.33 9.24
C GLY A 72 13.00 5.03 9.87
N GLU A 73 13.25 4.79 11.16
CA GLU A 73 12.74 3.61 11.87
C GLU A 73 11.23 3.75 12.13
N SER A 74 10.78 4.95 12.50
CA SER A 74 9.38 5.30 12.69
C SER A 74 8.58 5.17 11.40
N ILE A 75 9.14 5.60 10.26
CA ILE A 75 8.55 5.35 8.94
C ILE A 75 8.54 3.85 8.61
N ARG A 76 9.64 3.14 8.87
CA ARG A 76 9.70 1.69 8.63
C ARG A 76 8.64 0.95 9.43
N ASP A 77 8.42 1.34 10.67
CA ASP A 77 7.41 0.72 11.52
C ASP A 77 5.99 1.02 11.01
N ALA A 78 5.71 2.24 10.54
CA ALA A 78 4.43 2.58 9.91
C ALA A 78 4.20 1.78 8.63
N ALA A 79 5.17 1.75 7.72
CA ALA A 79 5.11 0.96 6.49
C ALA A 79 4.94 -0.54 6.79
N GLY A 80 5.68 -1.07 7.76
CA GLY A 80 5.56 -2.46 8.19
C GLY A 80 4.16 -2.81 8.67
N ARG A 81 3.49 -1.91 9.41
CA ARG A 81 2.08 -2.10 9.82
C ARG A 81 1.13 -2.05 8.62
N SER A 82 1.35 -1.16 7.65
CA SER A 82 0.55 -1.07 6.43
C SER A 82 0.64 -2.35 5.59
N PHE A 83 1.84 -2.89 5.36
CA PHE A 83 2.02 -4.19 4.71
C PHE A 83 1.42 -5.35 5.53
N SER A 84 1.57 -5.31 6.85
CA SER A 84 1.00 -6.31 7.75
C SER A 84 -0.53 -6.32 7.73
N ALA A 85 -1.19 -5.18 7.51
CA ALA A 85 -2.66 -5.12 7.42
C ALA A 85 -3.19 -6.03 6.30
N TRP A 86 -2.48 -6.08 5.17
CA TRP A 86 -2.77 -6.97 4.04
C TRP A 86 -2.28 -8.41 4.28
N ALA A 87 -1.04 -8.61 4.71
CA ALA A 87 -0.46 -9.96 4.85
C ALA A 87 -0.99 -10.78 6.03
N SER A 88 -1.58 -10.16 7.04
CA SER A 88 -2.07 -10.86 8.24
C SER A 88 -3.46 -11.49 8.08
N GLN A 89 -4.12 -11.29 6.92
CA GLN A 89 -5.42 -11.88 6.67
C GLN A 89 -5.29 -13.42 6.52
N PRO A 90 -6.14 -14.21 7.20
CA PRO A 90 -6.00 -15.67 7.24
C PRO A 90 -6.22 -16.35 5.89
N CYS A 91 -6.82 -15.65 4.92
CA CYS A 91 -7.10 -16.17 3.60
C CYS A 91 -5.96 -16.01 2.60
N THR A 92 -4.88 -15.29 2.93
CA THR A 92 -3.77 -15.03 2.01
C THR A 92 -2.44 -15.57 2.56
N ASP A 93 -1.52 -15.86 1.64
CA ASP A 93 -0.13 -16.23 1.90
C ASP A 93 0.87 -15.19 1.37
N MET A 94 0.37 -14.00 0.99
CA MET A 94 1.19 -12.84 0.64
C MET A 94 2.13 -12.48 1.79
N GLN A 95 3.39 -12.25 1.45
CA GLN A 95 4.46 -11.92 2.38
C GLN A 95 5.25 -10.72 1.86
N PHE A 96 5.47 -9.75 2.75
CA PHE A 96 6.22 -8.54 2.44
C PHE A 96 7.51 -8.49 3.25
N TYR A 97 8.61 -8.10 2.60
CA TYR A 97 9.92 -8.01 3.25
C TYR A 97 10.54 -6.63 3.04
N PHE A 98 10.90 -6.01 4.15
CA PHE A 98 11.73 -4.82 4.12
C PHE A 98 13.14 -5.19 3.63
N ALA A 99 13.48 -4.75 2.42
CA ALA A 99 14.78 -4.98 1.78
C ALA A 99 15.85 -3.96 2.20
N GLY A 100 15.48 -2.98 3.03
CA GLY A 100 16.39 -1.99 3.58
C GLY A 100 16.13 -0.58 3.07
N PHE A 101 16.87 0.35 3.68
CA PHE A 101 16.87 1.75 3.31
C PHE A 101 17.67 2.01 2.04
N THR A 102 17.22 2.95 1.21
CA THR A 102 17.90 3.35 -0.03
C THR A 102 18.01 4.88 -0.13
N ALA A 103 19.12 5.37 -0.68
CA ALA A 103 19.25 6.79 -1.03
C ALA A 103 18.66 7.10 -2.42
N ASP A 104 18.35 6.06 -3.19
CA ASP A 104 17.76 6.14 -4.53
C ASP A 104 16.37 6.79 -4.48
N ARG A 105 16.11 7.72 -5.41
CA ARG A 105 14.85 8.45 -5.55
C ARG A 105 14.21 8.22 -6.93
N GLY A 106 14.78 7.33 -7.74
CA GLY A 106 14.17 6.89 -8.99
C GLY A 106 12.85 6.18 -8.72
N SER A 107 11.83 6.51 -9.50
CA SER A 107 10.58 5.75 -9.54
C SER A 107 10.01 5.73 -10.94
N ASN A 108 9.09 4.81 -11.17
CA ASN A 108 8.36 4.69 -12.43
C ASN A 108 7.58 5.96 -12.79
N MET A 109 7.23 6.79 -11.81
CA MET A 109 6.56 8.09 -11.99
C MET A 109 7.45 9.18 -12.62
N THR A 110 8.77 9.14 -12.42
CA THR A 110 9.68 10.25 -12.80
C THR A 110 10.64 9.92 -13.94
N SER A 111 10.92 8.63 -14.18
CA SER A 111 11.92 8.24 -15.18
C SER A 111 11.68 6.91 -15.88
N GLU A 112 10.47 6.32 -15.82
CA GLU A 112 10.20 4.93 -16.26
C GLU A 112 11.30 3.97 -15.74
N ASP A 113 11.72 4.16 -14.48
CA ASP A 113 12.82 3.40 -13.89
C ASP A 113 12.33 2.04 -13.39
N ILE A 114 12.15 1.12 -14.34
CA ILE A 114 11.86 -0.29 -14.04
C ILE A 114 13.15 -0.93 -13.50
N ASN A 115 13.46 -0.63 -12.25
CA ASN A 115 14.65 -1.12 -11.56
C ASN A 115 14.36 -2.41 -10.77
N GLY A 116 13.09 -2.82 -10.69
CA GLY A 116 12.63 -4.01 -9.99
C GLY A 116 12.70 -3.89 -8.47
N LYS A 117 12.75 -2.66 -7.95
CA LYS A 117 12.75 -2.35 -6.53
C LYS A 117 11.52 -1.52 -6.20
N ASN A 118 10.52 -2.18 -5.62
CA ASN A 118 9.36 -1.49 -5.08
C ASN A 118 9.78 -0.52 -3.97
N SER A 119 9.70 0.79 -4.22
CA SER A 119 10.25 1.79 -3.31
C SER A 119 9.18 2.71 -2.76
N ILE A 120 9.20 2.95 -1.44
CA ILE A 120 8.45 4.05 -0.80
C ILE A 120 9.33 5.30 -0.81
N ILE A 121 8.91 6.33 -1.52
CA ILE A 121 9.69 7.54 -1.78
C ILE A 121 8.92 8.76 -1.28
N PHE A 122 9.62 9.68 -0.60
CA PHE A 122 9.04 10.93 -0.15
C PHE A 122 9.55 12.08 -1.03
N ARG A 123 8.61 12.79 -1.66
CA ARG A 123 8.86 13.89 -2.61
C ARG A 123 8.59 15.22 -1.92
N TYR A 124 9.61 16.08 -1.80
CA TYR A 124 9.51 17.37 -1.10
C TYR A 124 9.68 18.58 -2.00
N GLU A 125 10.47 18.41 -3.06
CA GLU A 125 10.86 19.50 -3.96
C GLU A 125 10.55 19.16 -5.41
N ASP A 126 10.13 17.93 -5.68
CA ASP A 126 10.05 17.32 -7.00
C ASP A 126 8.66 16.72 -7.33
N TRP A 127 7.61 17.10 -6.59
CA TRP A 127 6.24 16.60 -6.84
C TRP A 127 5.56 17.23 -8.06
N ASP A 128 5.73 18.53 -8.30
CA ASP A 128 5.13 19.24 -9.43
C ASP A 128 5.54 18.69 -10.81
N GLY A 129 6.67 17.98 -10.88
CA GLY A 129 7.19 17.37 -12.11
C GLY A 129 6.56 16.02 -12.47
N THR A 130 5.55 15.57 -11.72
CA THR A 130 5.03 14.20 -11.77
C THR A 130 3.70 14.10 -12.51
N GLU A 131 3.29 12.87 -12.87
CA GLU A 131 2.00 12.61 -13.52
C GLU A 131 0.81 12.62 -12.54
N CYS A 132 1.09 12.54 -11.23
CA CYS A 132 0.12 12.45 -10.14
C CYS A 132 -0.20 13.80 -9.47
N GLN A 133 -0.33 14.85 -10.28
CA GLN A 133 -0.65 16.20 -9.82
C GLN A 133 -1.91 16.20 -8.93
N ASP A 134 -1.90 17.04 -7.90
CA ASP A 134 -2.97 17.21 -6.89
C ASP A 134 -3.28 16.00 -5.99
N ALA A 135 -2.46 14.94 -6.02
CA ALA A 135 -2.64 13.76 -5.16
C ALA A 135 -1.80 13.81 -3.86
N ILE A 136 -2.30 13.15 -2.81
CA ILE A 136 -1.57 12.99 -1.53
C ILE A 136 -0.41 12.01 -1.68
N ALA A 137 -0.65 10.96 -2.47
CA ALA A 137 0.28 9.88 -2.73
C ALA A 137 -0.05 9.29 -4.09
N CYS A 138 0.95 8.64 -4.68
CA CYS A 138 0.79 7.95 -5.94
C CYS A 138 1.49 6.60 -5.96
N THR A 139 0.75 5.56 -6.32
CA THR A 139 1.35 4.26 -6.65
C THR A 139 1.43 4.09 -8.15
N THR A 140 2.64 3.85 -8.65
CA THR A 140 2.87 3.52 -10.06
C THR A 140 3.13 2.03 -10.20
N VAL A 141 2.37 1.35 -11.05
CA VAL A 141 2.47 -0.10 -11.24
C VAL A 141 2.90 -0.41 -12.67
N VAL A 142 4.03 -1.10 -12.81
CA VAL A 142 4.56 -1.56 -14.09
C VAL A 142 4.15 -3.00 -14.32
N THR A 143 3.60 -3.28 -15.50
CA THR A 143 3.07 -4.61 -15.83
C THR A 143 3.58 -5.15 -17.16
N ARG A 144 3.66 -6.47 -17.27
CA ARG A 144 3.85 -7.15 -18.54
C ARG A 144 2.51 -7.23 -19.29
N ARG A 145 2.36 -6.46 -20.38
CA ARG A 145 1.08 -6.35 -21.11
C ARG A 145 0.59 -7.67 -21.69
N ALA A 146 -0.75 -7.82 -21.65
CA ALA A 146 -1.65 -8.96 -21.90
C ALA A 146 -2.05 -9.80 -20.69
N ALA A 147 -1.19 -9.95 -19.66
CA ALA A 147 -1.50 -10.78 -18.51
C ALA A 147 -1.91 -9.99 -17.26
N GLY A 148 -1.37 -8.77 -17.05
CA GLY A 148 -1.56 -8.02 -15.79
C GLY A 148 -0.51 -8.34 -14.72
N GLU A 149 0.51 -9.14 -15.06
CA GLU A 149 1.64 -9.46 -14.18
C GLU A 149 2.39 -8.19 -13.78
N ILE A 150 2.41 -7.88 -12.49
CA ILE A 150 3.17 -6.78 -11.90
C ILE A 150 4.65 -7.16 -11.90
N LEU A 151 5.47 -6.23 -12.41
CA LEU A 151 6.93 -6.34 -12.48
C LEU A 151 7.61 -5.41 -11.47
N ASP A 152 7.00 -4.26 -11.20
CA ASP A 152 7.52 -3.22 -10.34
C ASP A 152 6.36 -2.35 -9.84
N ALA A 153 6.47 -1.84 -8.62
CA ALA A 153 5.50 -0.93 -8.04
C ALA A 153 6.14 0.04 -7.05
N ASP A 154 6.11 1.34 -7.35
CA ASP A 154 6.64 2.38 -6.47
C ASP A 154 5.52 3.19 -5.84
N ILE A 155 5.74 3.61 -4.60
CA ILE A 155 4.84 4.47 -3.82
C ILE A 155 5.54 5.81 -3.60
N ASP A 156 5.07 6.86 -4.23
CA ASP A 156 5.55 8.22 -4.07
C ASP A 156 4.59 9.03 -3.18
N LEU A 157 5.09 9.56 -2.06
CA LEU A 157 4.34 10.39 -1.12
C LEU A 157 4.60 11.87 -1.37
N ASN A 158 3.55 12.67 -1.47
CA ASN A 158 3.63 14.11 -1.67
C ASN A 158 3.90 14.85 -0.37
N GLY A 159 5.16 14.88 0.05
CA GLY A 159 5.62 15.72 1.15
C GLY A 159 5.82 17.20 0.78
N ALA A 160 5.68 17.55 -0.49
CA ALA A 160 5.83 18.93 -0.97
C ALA A 160 4.59 19.77 -0.57
N ASP A 161 3.41 19.20 -0.78
CA ASP A 161 2.13 19.88 -0.51
C ASP A 161 1.47 19.44 0.79
N HIS A 162 1.82 18.26 1.30
CA HIS A 162 1.14 17.68 2.46
C HIS A 162 2.08 17.31 3.59
N GLU A 163 1.51 17.34 4.79
CA GLU A 163 2.13 16.83 5.99
C GLU A 163 1.62 15.42 6.31
N PHE A 164 2.54 14.54 6.72
CA PHE A 164 2.22 13.23 7.25
C PHE A 164 2.61 13.15 8.72
N VAL A 165 1.83 12.42 9.52
CA VAL A 165 2.11 12.18 10.95
C VAL A 165 1.82 10.73 11.29
N LEU A 166 2.39 10.23 12.39
CA LEU A 166 2.10 8.88 12.88
C LEU A 166 0.85 8.80 13.74
N ASP A 167 0.45 9.91 14.36
CA ASP A 167 -0.69 9.98 15.26
C ASP A 167 -1.43 11.30 14.95
N PRO A 168 -2.34 11.30 13.97
CA PRO A 168 -3.09 12.50 13.62
C PRO A 168 -4.00 12.92 14.77
N ILE A 169 -4.15 14.23 14.95
CA ILE A 169 -5.02 14.80 15.98
C ILE A 169 -6.30 15.30 15.30
N PRO A 170 -7.48 15.14 15.92
CA PRO A 170 -8.71 15.72 15.37
C PRO A 170 -8.55 17.21 15.03
N GLY A 171 -8.86 17.56 13.77
CA GLY A 171 -8.76 18.91 13.24
C GLY A 171 -7.35 19.36 12.78
N SER A 172 -6.33 18.50 12.85
CA SER A 172 -5.04 18.78 12.19
C SER A 172 -5.15 18.65 10.67
N MET A 173 -4.37 19.43 9.93
CA MET A 173 -4.26 19.37 8.46
C MET A 173 -3.20 18.34 8.00
N ALA A 174 -2.92 17.34 8.83
CA ALA A 174 -1.93 16.31 8.59
C ALA A 174 -2.61 14.97 8.29
N PHE A 175 -2.01 14.19 7.40
CA PHE A 175 -2.47 12.85 7.05
C PHE A 175 -1.79 11.79 7.91
N ASP A 176 -2.54 10.75 8.24
CA ASP A 176 -1.97 9.57 8.88
C ASP A 176 -1.11 8.78 7.89
N LEU A 177 0.20 8.76 8.11
CA LEU A 177 1.15 8.06 7.25
C LEU A 177 0.79 6.58 7.09
N GLN A 178 0.38 5.91 8.18
CA GLN A 178 0.03 4.51 8.11
C GLN A 178 -1.21 4.29 7.25
N SER A 179 -2.25 5.12 7.40
CA SER A 179 -3.48 4.99 6.59
C SER A 179 -3.22 5.21 5.11
N VAL A 180 -2.46 6.25 4.76
CA VAL A 180 -2.09 6.52 3.35
C VAL A 180 -1.29 5.34 2.80
N LEU A 181 -0.25 4.87 3.51
CA LEU A 181 0.52 3.71 3.08
C LEU A 181 -0.31 2.43 2.97
N THR A 182 -1.30 2.20 3.85
CA THR A 182 -2.16 1.01 3.73
C THR A 182 -2.97 1.04 2.44
N HIS A 183 -3.45 2.22 2.02
CA HIS A 183 -4.12 2.41 0.73
C HIS A 183 -3.17 2.16 -0.45
N GLU A 184 -2.01 2.81 -0.44
CA GLU A 184 -1.02 2.67 -1.52
C GLU A 184 -0.49 1.23 -1.63
N VAL A 185 -0.36 0.50 -0.52
CA VAL A 185 -0.03 -0.94 -0.56
C VAL A 185 -1.12 -1.74 -1.27
N GLY A 186 -2.40 -1.37 -1.14
CA GLY A 186 -3.49 -1.99 -1.90
C GLY A 186 -3.33 -1.81 -3.41
N HIS A 187 -2.96 -0.61 -3.85
CA HIS A 187 -2.57 -0.37 -5.25
C HIS A 187 -1.33 -1.16 -5.66
N MET A 188 -0.30 -1.22 -4.81
CA MET A 188 0.94 -1.95 -5.06
C MET A 188 0.69 -3.45 -5.28
N ILE A 189 -0.34 -4.02 -4.65
CA ILE A 189 -0.73 -5.43 -4.85
C ILE A 189 -1.78 -5.63 -5.94
N GLY A 190 -2.19 -4.55 -6.63
CA GLY A 190 -2.98 -4.60 -7.85
C GLY A 190 -4.46 -4.24 -7.70
N PHE A 191 -4.89 -3.72 -6.54
CA PHE A 191 -6.27 -3.33 -6.32
C PHE A 191 -6.55 -1.90 -6.79
N ASN A 192 -7.71 -1.71 -7.39
CA ASN A 192 -8.19 -0.40 -7.80
C ASN A 192 -9.03 0.21 -6.67
N HIS A 193 -9.34 1.49 -6.83
CA HIS A 193 -10.28 2.17 -5.97
C HIS A 193 -11.66 1.48 -5.93
N THR A 194 -12.28 1.53 -4.76
CA THR A 194 -13.68 1.12 -4.53
C THR A 194 -14.57 2.33 -4.29
N GLN A 195 -15.88 2.15 -4.44
CA GLN A 195 -16.89 3.16 -4.10
C GLN A 195 -17.40 3.05 -2.65
N ILE A 196 -16.84 2.12 -1.86
CA ILE A 196 -17.23 1.88 -0.48
C ILE A 196 -16.39 2.77 0.44
N GLU A 197 -16.99 3.83 1.00
CA GLU A 197 -16.30 4.87 1.78
C GLU A 197 -15.54 4.36 3.02
N SER A 198 -16.00 3.26 3.60
CA SER A 198 -15.36 2.62 4.76
C SER A 198 -14.14 1.79 4.39
N ALA A 199 -13.96 1.44 3.12
CA ALA A 199 -12.86 0.61 2.67
C ALA A 199 -11.55 1.39 2.64
N VAL A 200 -10.45 0.68 2.83
CA VAL A 200 -9.10 1.24 2.64
C VAL A 200 -8.96 1.76 1.23
N MET A 201 -9.44 1.03 0.22
CA MET A 201 -9.34 1.42 -1.20
C MET A 201 -10.29 2.56 -1.61
N TRP A 202 -10.94 3.26 -0.68
CA TRP A 202 -11.70 4.47 -1.01
C TRP A 202 -10.75 5.61 -1.46
N PRO A 203 -11.00 6.26 -2.62
CA PRO A 203 -10.06 7.18 -3.27
C PRO A 203 -9.79 8.52 -2.57
N TYR A 204 -10.39 8.78 -1.40
CA TYR A 204 -10.27 10.06 -0.70
C TYR A 204 -9.85 9.85 0.75
N ALA A 205 -8.81 10.57 1.18
CA ALA A 205 -8.42 10.67 2.58
C ALA A 205 -8.84 12.03 3.13
N SER A 206 -9.50 12.05 4.29
CA SER A 206 -9.78 13.28 5.04
C SER A 206 -8.55 13.69 5.86
N TRP A 207 -8.52 14.91 6.39
CA TRP A 207 -7.49 15.33 7.34
C TRP A 207 -7.78 14.86 8.77
N GLY A 208 -6.74 14.70 9.59
CA GLY A 208 -6.87 14.38 11.01
C GLY A 208 -7.28 12.93 11.30
N ASP A 209 -7.73 12.66 12.53
CA ASP A 209 -8.06 11.30 13.02
C ASP A 209 -9.30 10.68 12.37
N ALA A 210 -10.26 11.51 11.98
CA ALA A 210 -11.52 11.12 11.33
C ALA A 210 -11.31 10.40 9.98
N ALA A 211 -10.09 10.38 9.47
CA ALA A 211 -9.69 9.77 8.21
C ALA A 211 -8.91 8.46 8.35
N THR A 212 -8.64 8.00 9.59
CA THR A 212 -7.74 6.87 9.82
C THR A 212 -8.35 5.56 9.32
N ARG A 213 -7.72 4.97 8.30
CA ARG A 213 -8.07 3.70 7.67
C ARG A 213 -6.86 2.76 7.72
N ARG A 214 -6.43 2.42 8.94
CA ARG A 214 -5.29 1.54 9.20
C ARG A 214 -5.60 0.06 9.03
N GLU A 215 -6.88 -0.31 9.17
CA GLU A 215 -7.39 -1.67 9.13
C GLU A 215 -8.22 -1.89 7.87
N LEU A 216 -8.13 -3.10 7.30
CA LEU A 216 -8.91 -3.47 6.12
C LEU A 216 -10.40 -3.57 6.45
N ALA A 217 -11.25 -3.03 5.58
CA ALA A 217 -12.68 -3.32 5.62
C ALA A 217 -12.98 -4.65 4.93
N GLN A 218 -14.22 -5.10 5.06
CA GLN A 218 -14.68 -6.35 4.46
C GLN A 218 -14.47 -6.40 2.94
N ASP A 219 -14.71 -5.28 2.23
CA ASP A 219 -14.50 -5.16 0.78
C ASP A 219 -13.02 -5.42 0.39
N ASP A 220 -12.09 -4.82 1.15
CA ASP A 220 -10.65 -4.99 0.93
C ASP A 220 -10.21 -6.45 1.21
N VAL A 221 -10.78 -7.09 2.23
CA VAL A 221 -10.50 -8.50 2.55
C VAL A 221 -11.06 -9.42 1.48
N GLU A 222 -12.28 -9.17 0.98
CA GLU A 222 -12.91 -10.01 -0.05
C GLU A 222 -12.09 -10.02 -1.33
N ILE A 223 -11.72 -8.86 -1.88
CA ILE A 223 -10.90 -8.79 -3.09
C ILE A 223 -9.50 -9.42 -2.89
N LEU A 224 -8.93 -9.25 -1.69
CA LEU A 224 -7.68 -9.91 -1.31
C LEU A 224 -7.81 -11.44 -1.32
N CYS A 225 -8.85 -11.96 -0.68
CA CYS A 225 -9.07 -13.41 -0.59
C CYS A 225 -9.45 -14.02 -1.94
N GLU A 226 -10.10 -13.28 -2.83
CA GLU A 226 -10.42 -13.74 -4.18
C GLU A 226 -9.19 -13.78 -5.09
N THR A 227 -8.32 -12.76 -4.97
CA THR A 227 -7.13 -12.64 -5.83
C THR A 227 -6.00 -13.53 -5.34
N TYR A 228 -5.74 -13.49 -4.03
CA TYR A 228 -4.54 -14.01 -3.40
C TYR A 228 -4.83 -15.09 -2.34
N THR A 229 -5.68 -16.07 -2.66
CA THR A 229 -5.98 -17.21 -1.77
C THR A 229 -4.73 -17.99 -1.38
N ALA A 230 -4.59 -18.29 -0.08
CA ALA A 230 -3.50 -19.05 0.47
C ALA A 230 -3.47 -20.49 -0.07
N GLY A 231 -2.31 -20.92 -0.57
CA GLY A 231 -2.14 -22.28 -1.09
C GLY A 231 -2.83 -22.55 -2.43
N GLU A 232 -3.40 -21.52 -3.06
CA GLU A 232 -3.94 -21.61 -4.41
C GLU A 232 -3.17 -20.71 -5.39
N CYS A 233 -3.43 -20.91 -6.68
CA CYS A 233 -2.90 -20.04 -7.72
C CYS A 233 -3.64 -18.70 -7.72
N THR A 234 -2.92 -17.61 -8.01
CA THR A 234 -3.48 -16.26 -8.12
C THR A 234 -4.53 -16.20 -9.23
N MET A 235 -5.70 -15.64 -8.93
CA MET A 235 -6.74 -15.37 -9.92
C MET A 235 -6.38 -14.11 -10.69
N VAL A 236 -6.25 -14.21 -12.03
CA VAL A 236 -5.78 -13.08 -12.85
C VAL A 236 -6.89 -12.42 -13.69
N ASN A 237 -8.08 -13.03 -13.71
CA ASN A 237 -9.33 -12.47 -14.22
C ASN A 237 -10.52 -13.40 -13.93
N ASP A 238 -11.72 -12.89 -14.20
CA ASP A 238 -13.00 -13.61 -14.08
C ASP A 238 -13.14 -14.85 -14.99
N TRP A 239 -12.24 -15.07 -15.95
CA TRP A 239 -12.30 -16.20 -16.89
C TRP A 239 -11.53 -17.44 -16.39
N ASP A 240 -11.31 -17.55 -15.07
CA ASP A 240 -10.62 -18.66 -14.39
C ASP A 240 -9.18 -18.89 -14.89
N GLN A 241 -8.54 -17.84 -15.41
CA GLN A 241 -7.10 -17.86 -15.65
C GLN A 241 -6.38 -17.74 -14.31
N ARG A 242 -5.41 -18.63 -14.09
CA ARG A 242 -4.67 -18.73 -12.83
C ARG A 242 -3.18 -18.75 -13.06
N VAL A 243 -2.44 -18.07 -12.19
CA VAL A 243 -0.98 -18.10 -12.17
C VAL A 243 -0.51 -18.60 -10.82
N CYS A 244 0.16 -19.75 -10.83
CA CYS A 244 0.64 -20.39 -9.62
C CYS A 244 2.03 -19.86 -9.28
N PRO A 245 2.30 -19.48 -8.02
CA PRO A 245 3.65 -19.28 -7.55
C PRO A 245 4.46 -20.56 -7.79
N GLU A 246 5.76 -20.45 -8.10
CA GLU A 246 6.63 -21.64 -8.26
C GLU A 246 6.57 -22.58 -7.03
N THR A 247 6.36 -22.01 -5.83
CA THR A 247 6.21 -22.76 -4.59
C THR A 247 4.95 -23.62 -4.51
N VAL A 248 3.88 -23.28 -5.23
CA VAL A 248 2.64 -24.08 -5.32
C VAL A 248 2.83 -25.24 -6.29
N LEU A 249 3.69 -25.09 -7.30
CA LEU A 249 4.00 -26.15 -8.26
C LEU A 249 4.87 -27.27 -7.66
N ASP A 250 5.73 -26.95 -6.67
CA ASP A 250 6.54 -27.92 -5.93
C ASP A 250 5.75 -28.70 -4.84
N GLY A 251 4.51 -28.27 -4.55
CA GLY A 251 3.59 -28.97 -3.64
C GLY A 251 2.91 -30.20 -4.24
N GLY A 252 3.09 -30.44 -5.54
CA GLY A 252 2.71 -31.70 -6.16
C GLY A 252 3.70 -32.79 -5.78
N CYS A 253 3.21 -33.94 -5.29
CA CYS A 253 3.97 -35.19 -5.20
C CYS A 253 4.45 -35.65 -6.60
N GLY A 254 5.41 -34.94 -7.17
CA GLY A 254 6.08 -35.24 -8.43
C GLY A 254 7.51 -35.59 -8.11
N ALA A 255 7.89 -36.84 -8.39
CA ALA A 255 9.26 -37.31 -8.21
C ALA A 255 10.25 -36.32 -8.84
N ALA A 256 11.23 -35.86 -8.07
CA ALA A 256 12.34 -35.07 -8.58
C ALA A 256 12.94 -35.77 -9.82
N PRO A 257 13.12 -35.08 -10.96
CA PRO A 257 13.88 -35.63 -12.05
C PRO A 257 15.32 -35.81 -11.58
N VAL A 258 15.78 -37.07 -11.51
CA VAL A 258 17.20 -37.37 -11.32
C VAL A 258 17.99 -36.66 -12.43
N PRO A 259 19.02 -35.86 -12.11
CA PRO A 259 19.87 -35.27 -13.12
C PRO A 259 20.50 -36.38 -13.96
N ARG A 260 20.16 -36.45 -15.26
CA ARG A 260 20.92 -37.28 -16.21
C ARG A 260 22.30 -36.66 -16.35
N SER A 261 23.27 -37.20 -15.63
CA SER A 261 24.68 -36.91 -15.89
C SER A 261 25.00 -37.24 -17.34
N GLY A 262 25.60 -36.27 -18.03
CA GLY A 262 26.02 -36.41 -19.41
C GLY A 262 26.94 -37.61 -19.60
N ARG A 263 26.63 -38.42 -20.62
CA ARG A 263 27.54 -39.44 -21.14
C ARG A 263 28.81 -38.77 -21.66
N VAL A 264 29.93 -38.99 -20.99
CA VAL A 264 31.26 -38.98 -21.63
C VAL A 264 31.83 -40.38 -21.42
N GLY A 265 32.16 -41.05 -22.52
CA GLY A 265 32.60 -42.45 -22.54
C GLY A 265 34.00 -42.64 -21.96
N GLY A 266 34.27 -43.84 -21.42
CA GLY A 266 35.61 -44.25 -21.02
C GLY A 266 35.67 -45.38 -19.99
N ILE A 267 35.53 -46.62 -20.47
CA ILE A 267 36.22 -47.87 -20.06
C ILE A 267 36.69 -48.04 -18.59
N GLY A 268 36.06 -49.01 -17.88
CA GLY A 268 36.73 -50.05 -17.08
C GLY A 268 36.97 -49.85 -15.58
N LEU A 269 36.22 -50.54 -14.72
CA LEU A 269 36.66 -51.68 -13.87
C LEU A 269 35.58 -52.08 -12.85
N LEU A 270 35.48 -53.39 -12.55
CA LEU A 270 34.63 -54.00 -11.51
C LEU A 270 34.98 -53.53 -10.09
N ALA A 271 33.96 -53.30 -9.26
CA ALA A 271 34.00 -53.62 -7.82
C ALA A 271 32.57 -53.81 -7.24
N LEU A 272 32.31 -55.00 -6.71
CA LEU A 272 31.15 -55.38 -5.88
C LEU A 272 31.38 -54.93 -4.43
N VAL A 273 30.43 -54.22 -3.81
CA VAL A 273 30.21 -54.24 -2.35
C VAL A 273 28.72 -54.02 -2.02
N PHE A 274 28.19 -54.90 -1.18
CA PHE A 274 26.86 -54.88 -0.55
C PHE A 274 26.72 -53.74 0.49
N GLY A 275 25.52 -53.16 0.61
CA GLY A 275 25.18 -52.24 1.72
C GLY A 275 23.67 -52.05 1.87
N ALA A 276 23.17 -52.26 3.09
CA ALA A 276 21.78 -52.53 3.44
C ALA A 276 20.83 -51.30 3.45
N ALA A 277 19.54 -51.64 3.45
CA ALA A 277 18.36 -50.80 3.50
C ALA A 277 18.30 -49.81 4.68
N LEU A 278 17.64 -48.66 4.45
CA LEU A 278 16.78 -47.97 5.41
C LEU A 278 15.68 -47.22 4.65
N LEU A 279 14.49 -47.82 4.61
CA LEU A 279 13.24 -47.17 4.19
C LEU A 279 12.76 -46.27 5.34
N ALA A 280 13.04 -44.97 5.25
CA ALA A 280 12.35 -43.99 6.08
C ALA A 280 10.99 -43.66 5.45
N ARG A 281 9.94 -44.28 5.97
CA ARG A 281 8.55 -43.89 5.69
C ARG A 281 8.28 -42.58 6.45
N PHE A 282 8.27 -41.45 5.75
CA PHE A 282 7.64 -40.25 6.29
C PHE A 282 6.15 -40.28 5.96
N ARG A 283 5.33 -40.32 7.01
CA ARG A 283 3.87 -40.13 6.94
C ARG A 283 3.60 -38.62 6.96
N CYS A 284 2.90 -38.10 5.96
CA CYS A 284 2.29 -36.77 6.00
C CYS A 284 1.27 -36.69 7.14
N ARG A 285 1.23 -35.56 7.85
CA ARG A 285 0.09 -35.12 8.65
C ARG A 285 -0.65 -34.05 7.87
#